data_AF-A0A356DYN2-F1
#
_entry.id   AF-A0A356DYN2-F1
#
_cell.length_a   1.000
_cell.length_b   1.000
_cell.length_c   1.000
_cell.angle_alpha   90.00
_cell.angle_beta   90.00
_cell.angle_gamma   90.00
#
_symmetry.space_group_name_H-M   'P 1'
#
loop_
_entity.id
_entity.type
_entity.pdbx_description
1 polymer ?
#
loop_
_entity_poly.entity_id
_entity_poly.type
_entity_poly.pdbx_seq_one_letter_code
_entity_poly.pdbx_strand_id
1 'polypeptide(L)'
;MELYANFVENLEGKALFSSSAVFEQVADGSCKVGITYEEAALKYEKSGENLEVVYPAEGTSKVPGPIAIIKGAKNLEHAKKFVDFILSKEVQAMMGGHLSQDRSYRYRAAVPHGSQRKVG
;
A
#
# COMPACT_ATOMS: atom_id res chain seq x y z
N MET A 1 -3.45 10.36 -21.17
CA MET A 1 -4.25 9.24 -21.71
C MET A 1 -3.36 8.20 -22.39
N GLU A 2 -2.29 8.60 -23.11
CA GLU A 2 -1.36 7.66 -23.77
C GLU A 2 -0.63 6.70 -22.81
N LEU A 3 -0.17 7.15 -21.64
CA LEU A 3 0.56 6.27 -20.70
C LEU A 3 -0.28 5.04 -20.28
N TYR A 4 -1.55 5.25 -19.92
CA TYR A 4 -2.43 4.16 -19.51
C TYR A 4 -2.74 3.19 -20.66
N ALA A 5 -2.95 3.71 -21.87
CA ALA A 5 -3.20 2.88 -23.05
C ALA A 5 -1.96 2.03 -23.39
N ASN A 6 -0.78 2.66 -23.47
CA ASN A 6 0.47 1.98 -23.76
C ASN A 6 0.81 0.97 -22.65
N PHE A 7 0.53 1.29 -21.39
CA PHE A 7 0.77 0.37 -20.27
C PHE A 7 -0.11 -0.88 -20.38
N VAL A 8 -1.41 -0.73 -20.63
CA VAL A 8 -2.34 -1.86 -20.80
C VAL A 8 -1.95 -2.72 -22.00
N GLU A 9 -1.52 -2.09 -23.09
CA GLU A 9 -1.00 -2.78 -24.29
C GLU A 9 0.27 -3.58 -23.97
N ASN A 10 1.23 -3.00 -23.25
CA ASN A 10 2.45 -3.69 -22.80
C ASN A 10 2.18 -4.84 -21.82
N LEU A 11 1.08 -4.77 -21.07
CA LEU A 11 0.64 -5.87 -20.22
C LEU A 11 -0.06 -6.99 -21.01
N GLU A 12 -0.32 -6.81 -22.31
CA GLU A 12 -1.16 -7.71 -23.12
C GLU A 12 -2.54 -7.95 -22.46
N GLY A 13 -3.05 -6.96 -21.72
CA GLY A 13 -4.27 -7.10 -20.93
C GLY A 13 -4.18 -8.10 -19.76
N LYS A 14 -3.00 -8.57 -19.38
CA LYS A 14 -2.81 -9.49 -18.24
C LYS A 14 -3.12 -8.77 -16.93
N ALA A 15 -4.19 -9.22 -16.28
CA ALA A 15 -4.53 -8.84 -14.92
C ALA A 15 -4.33 -10.06 -14.01
N LEU A 16 -3.51 -9.90 -12.97
CA LEU A 16 -3.32 -10.94 -11.97
C LEU A 16 -4.52 -10.96 -11.01
N PHE A 17 -4.92 -12.17 -10.59
CA PHE A 17 -6.10 -12.37 -9.74
C PHE A 17 -5.90 -11.98 -8.27
N SER A 18 -4.65 -11.77 -7.85
CA SER A 18 -4.32 -11.29 -6.50
C SER A 18 -3.31 -10.16 -6.57
N SER A 19 -3.43 -9.22 -5.63
CA SER A 19 -2.46 -8.14 -5.49
C SER A 19 -1.09 -8.66 -5.00
N SER A 20 -1.05 -9.83 -4.36
CA SER A 20 0.21 -10.46 -3.93
C SER A 20 1.03 -11.00 -5.08
N ALA A 21 0.36 -11.58 -6.08
CA ALA A 21 1.00 -12.12 -7.27
C ALA A 21 1.80 -11.04 -8.02
N VAL A 22 1.46 -9.76 -7.88
CA VAL A 22 2.18 -8.66 -8.54
C VAL A 22 3.62 -8.54 -8.03
N PHE A 23 3.83 -8.41 -6.71
CA PHE A 23 5.19 -8.26 -6.17
C PHE A 23 5.96 -9.59 -6.17
N GLU A 24 5.28 -10.73 -6.10
CA GLU A 24 5.89 -12.07 -6.26
C GLU A 24 6.45 -12.27 -7.68
N GLN A 25 5.64 -11.99 -8.71
CA GLN A 25 6.04 -12.16 -10.11
C GLN A 25 7.06 -11.12 -10.58
N VAL A 26 7.09 -9.95 -9.96
CA VAL A 26 8.18 -8.99 -10.21
C VAL A 26 9.48 -9.48 -9.56
N ALA A 27 9.42 -9.97 -8.32
CA ALA A 27 10.59 -10.51 -7.62
C ALA A 27 11.21 -11.73 -8.34
N ASP A 28 10.37 -12.65 -8.83
CA ASP A 28 10.83 -13.84 -9.56
C ASP A 28 11.22 -13.57 -11.03
N GLY A 29 10.92 -12.37 -11.53
CA GLY A 29 11.29 -11.89 -12.86
C GLY A 29 10.35 -12.32 -14.00
N SER A 30 9.25 -13.02 -13.71
CA SER A 30 8.20 -13.39 -14.67
C SER A 30 7.42 -12.17 -15.18
N CYS A 31 7.25 -11.14 -14.33
CA CYS A 31 6.78 -9.82 -14.71
C CYS A 31 7.92 -8.79 -14.60
N LYS A 32 8.08 -7.91 -15.59
CA LYS A 32 9.13 -6.86 -15.53
C LYS A 32 8.74 -5.66 -14.69
N VAL A 33 7.45 -5.31 -14.69
CA VAL A 33 6.89 -4.16 -13.98
C VAL A 33 5.50 -4.56 -13.48
N GLY A 34 5.14 -4.10 -12.28
CA GLY A 34 3.82 -4.30 -11.69
C GLY A 34 3.33 -3.06 -10.97
N ILE A 35 2.00 -2.84 -10.96
CA ILE A 35 1.36 -1.78 -10.17
C ILE A 35 0.69 -2.44 -8.98
N THR A 36 1.10 -2.08 -7.77
CA THR A 36 0.57 -2.64 -6.51
C THR A 36 0.56 -1.59 -5.41
N TYR A 37 0.10 -1.98 -4.21
CA TYR A 37 0.09 -1.13 -3.03
C TYR A 37 1.44 -1.14 -2.30
N GLU A 38 1.77 0.00 -1.70
CA GLU A 38 3.08 0.34 -1.13
C GLU A 38 3.54 -0.63 -0.01
N GLU A 39 2.64 -0.96 0.93
CA GLU A 39 3.00 -1.69 2.15
C GLU A 39 3.66 -3.05 1.86
N ALA A 40 3.04 -3.87 1.02
CA ALA A 40 3.55 -5.21 0.75
C ALA A 40 4.79 -5.20 -0.15
N ALA A 41 4.82 -4.32 -1.16
CA ALA A 41 5.96 -4.22 -2.05
C ALA A 41 7.24 -3.80 -1.31
N LEU A 42 7.14 -2.82 -0.40
CA LEU A 42 8.28 -2.40 0.42
C LEU A 42 8.73 -3.45 1.42
N LYS A 43 7.82 -4.29 1.92
CA LYS A 43 8.20 -5.41 2.78
C LYS A 43 9.06 -6.41 2.02
N TYR A 44 8.69 -6.71 0.77
CA TYR A 44 9.47 -7.57 -0.12
C TYR A 44 10.83 -6.95 -0.48
N GLU A 45 10.86 -5.66 -0.84
CA GLU A 45 12.12 -4.95 -1.09
C GLU A 45 13.06 -5.02 0.13
N LYS A 46 12.53 -4.76 1.33
CA LYS A 46 13.30 -4.80 2.58
C LYS A 46 13.76 -6.20 2.99
N SER A 47 13.10 -7.26 2.52
CA SER A 47 13.57 -8.64 2.73
C SER A 47 14.70 -9.04 1.78
N GLY A 48 15.11 -8.15 0.87
CA GLY A 48 16.21 -8.40 -0.08
C GLY A 48 15.76 -9.11 -1.35
N GLU A 49 14.46 -9.12 -1.64
CA GLU A 49 13.93 -9.66 -2.89
C GLU A 49 14.34 -8.78 -4.08
N ASN A 50 14.37 -9.37 -5.26
CA ASN A 50 14.83 -8.70 -6.48
C ASN A 50 13.75 -7.79 -7.09
N LEU A 51 13.40 -6.72 -6.38
CA LEU A 51 12.49 -5.67 -6.85
C LEU A 51 12.86 -4.31 -6.27
N GLU A 52 12.41 -3.22 -6.90
CA GLU A 52 12.52 -1.85 -6.40
C GLU A 52 11.16 -1.15 -6.48
N VAL A 53 10.75 -0.48 -5.40
CA VAL A 53 9.53 0.35 -5.39
C VAL A 53 9.83 1.74 -5.95
N VAL A 54 9.11 2.12 -7.01
CA VAL A 54 9.24 3.42 -7.68
C VAL A 54 7.96 4.23 -7.56
N TYR A 55 8.09 5.51 -7.22
CA TYR A 55 6.99 6.49 -7.19
C TYR A 55 7.00 7.36 -8.47
N PRO A 56 5.96 7.32 -9.31
CA PRO A 56 5.88 8.15 -10.51
C PRO A 56 5.98 9.65 -10.22
N ALA A 57 6.66 10.39 -11.09
CA ALA A 57 6.90 11.83 -10.93
C ALA A 57 5.62 12.66 -11.05
N GLU A 58 4.66 12.19 -11.86
CA GLU A 58 3.33 12.77 -12.07
C GLU A 58 2.45 12.64 -10.82
N GLY A 59 2.81 11.76 -9.90
CA GLY A 59 2.14 11.56 -8.63
C GLY A 59 1.79 10.09 -8.35
N THR A 60 1.54 9.80 -7.08
CA THR A 60 1.09 8.49 -6.60
C THR A 60 -0.16 8.69 -5.73
N SER A 61 -1.15 7.82 -5.87
CA SER A 61 -2.33 7.86 -5.03
C SER A 61 -1.97 7.50 -3.58
N LYS A 62 -2.39 8.35 -2.63
CA LYS A 62 -2.33 8.06 -1.21
C LYS A 62 -3.76 7.83 -0.71
N VAL A 63 -4.16 6.56 -0.66
CA VAL A 63 -5.51 6.18 -0.24
C VAL A 63 -5.50 5.84 1.25
N PRO A 64 -6.28 6.53 2.09
CA PRO A 64 -6.48 6.10 3.47
C PRO A 64 -7.21 4.75 3.49
N GLY A 65 -6.68 3.78 4.22
CA GLY A 65 -7.36 2.51 4.49
C GLY A 65 -8.69 2.72 5.24
N PRO A 66 -9.77 2.07 4.80
CA PRO A 66 -11.08 2.22 5.44
C PRO A 66 -11.24 1.30 6.65
N ILE A 67 -12.00 1.75 7.64
CA ILE A 67 -12.57 0.90 8.70
C ILE A 67 -14.08 1.19 8.79
N ALA A 68 -14.89 0.13 8.90
CA ALA A 68 -16.34 0.26 8.94
C ALA A 68 -16.97 -0.80 9.86
N ILE A 69 -18.12 -0.44 10.44
CA ILE A 69 -18.99 -1.38 11.17
C ILE A 69 -20.09 -1.85 10.22
N ILE A 70 -20.23 -3.16 10.07
CA ILE A 70 -21.27 -3.75 9.21
C ILE A 70 -22.66 -3.47 9.79
N LYS A 71 -23.60 -3.08 8.92
CA LYS A 71 -25.00 -2.86 9.29
C LYS A 71 -25.61 -4.14 9.88
N GLY A 72 -26.24 -4.03 11.06
CA GLY A 72 -26.80 -5.19 11.76
C GLY A 72 -25.77 -6.03 12.52
N ALA A 73 -24.58 -5.48 12.80
CA ALA A 73 -23.59 -6.15 13.64
C ALA A 73 -24.19 -6.59 14.98
N LYS A 74 -24.10 -7.90 15.27
CA LYS A 74 -24.65 -8.53 16.49
C LYS A 74 -24.15 -7.86 17.78
N ASN A 75 -22.90 -7.37 17.76
CA ASN A 75 -22.22 -6.76 18.89
C ASN A 75 -21.82 -5.32 18.59
N LEU A 76 -22.81 -4.45 18.33
CA LEU A 76 -22.55 -3.06 17.91
C LEU A 76 -21.70 -2.27 18.90
N GLU A 77 -21.92 -2.43 20.21
CA GLU A 77 -21.16 -1.70 21.23
C GLU A 77 -19.67 -2.08 21.21
N HIS A 78 -19.35 -3.37 21.13
CA HIS A 78 -17.97 -3.85 21.04
C HIS A 78 -17.31 -3.43 19.72
N ALA A 79 -18.05 -3.44 18.62
CA ALA A 79 -17.56 -2.97 17.33
C ALA A 79 -17.15 -1.50 17.37
N LYS A 80 -17.94 -0.64 18.04
CA LYS A 80 -17.59 0.77 18.26
C LYS A 80 -16.32 0.93 19.09
N LYS A 81 -16.23 0.21 20.22
CA LYS A 81 -15.03 0.23 21.08
C LYS A 81 -13.78 -0.24 20.31
N PHE A 82 -13.91 -1.23 19.42
CA PHE A 82 -12.81 -1.69 18.58
C PHE A 82 -12.38 -0.63 17.56
N VAL A 83 -13.32 0.05 16.90
CA VAL A 83 -13.02 1.17 16.01
C VAL A 83 -12.28 2.28 16.76
N ASP A 84 -12.76 2.65 17.96
CA ASP A 84 -12.13 3.67 18.80
C ASP A 84 -10.71 3.26 19.21
N PHE A 85 -10.51 1.97 19.53
CA PHE A 85 -9.20 1.41 19.85
C PHE A 85 -8.23 1.47 18.66
N ILE A 86 -8.63 0.98 17.49
CA ILE A 86 -7.78 0.98 16.28
C ILE A 86 -7.41 2.41 15.85
N LEU A 87 -8.33 3.36 16.01
CA LEU A 87 -8.10 4.77 15.67
C LEU A 87 -7.45 5.58 16.80
N SER A 88 -7.16 4.96 17.95
CA SER A 88 -6.51 5.61 19.09
C SER A 88 -5.10 6.08 18.74
N LYS A 89 -4.60 7.13 19.41
CA LYS A 89 -3.27 7.69 19.13
C LYS A 89 -2.16 6.65 19.31
N GLU A 90 -2.27 5.86 20.37
CA GLU A 90 -1.29 4.86 20.75
C GLU A 90 -1.23 3.74 19.72
N VAL A 91 -2.37 3.18 19.33
CA VAL A 91 -2.42 2.12 18.31
C VAL A 91 -1.96 2.65 16.95
N GLN A 92 -2.36 3.86 16.58
CA GLN A 92 -1.91 4.49 15.34
C GLN A 92 -0.40 4.79 15.34
N ALA A 93 0.21 5.11 16.49
CA ALA A 93 1.64 5.28 16.62
C ALA A 93 2.39 3.94 16.57
N MET A 94 1.85 2.90 17.21
CA MET A 94 2.36 1.54 17.16
C MET A 94 2.33 0.97 15.74
N MET A 95 1.20 1.12 15.04
CA MET A 95 1.09 0.78 13.62
C MET A 95 2.11 1.59 12.84
N GLY A 96 2.13 2.92 13.01
CA GLY A 96 3.08 3.86 12.40
C GLY A 96 4.56 3.46 12.56
N GLY A 97 4.94 2.88 13.70
CA GLY A 97 6.31 2.54 14.05
C GLY A 97 6.71 1.08 13.81
N HIS A 98 5.79 0.12 13.89
CA HIS A 98 6.09 -1.32 13.76
C HIS A 98 5.52 -1.97 12.49
N LEU A 99 4.40 -1.48 11.98
CA LEU A 99 3.71 -2.07 10.81
C LEU A 99 3.67 -1.15 9.58
N SER A 100 4.14 0.09 9.67
CA SER A 100 3.72 1.11 8.71
C SER A 100 4.85 1.85 8.03
N GLN A 101 4.91 1.67 6.72
CA GLN A 101 4.80 2.85 5.88
C GLN A 101 3.33 3.28 5.65
N ASP A 102 2.34 2.60 6.24
CA ASP A 102 0.96 3.10 6.35
C ASP A 102 0.89 4.37 7.22
N ARG A 103 0.93 5.52 6.55
CA ARG A 103 1.01 6.83 7.20
C ARG A 103 -0.24 7.03 8.07
N SER A 104 -0.05 7.02 9.39
CA SER A 104 -1.09 7.25 10.41
C SER A 104 -2.16 8.25 9.96
N TYR A 105 -3.43 7.90 10.18
CA TYR A 105 -4.57 8.78 9.89
C TYR A 105 -4.54 10.09 10.68
N ARG A 106 -3.76 10.16 11.77
CA ARG A 106 -3.56 11.39 12.51
C ARG A 106 -2.42 12.17 11.84
N TYR A 107 -2.80 13.29 11.24
CA TYR A 107 -2.07 14.21 10.33
C TYR A 107 -0.63 14.67 10.70
N ARG A 108 0.02 14.09 11.71
CA ARG A 108 1.34 14.53 12.22
C ARG A 108 2.31 13.38 12.57
N ALA A 109 2.24 12.24 11.89
CA ALA A 109 3.37 11.31 11.89
C ALA A 109 4.40 11.78 10.83
N ALA A 110 5.62 12.09 11.27
CA ALA A 110 6.70 12.54 10.39
C ALA A 110 7.00 11.48 9.31
N VAL A 111 7.12 11.92 8.06
CA VAL A 111 7.59 11.09 6.94
C VAL A 111 9.07 10.83 7.16
N PRO A 112 9.54 9.57 7.27
CA PRO A 112 10.97 9.29 7.26
C PRO A 112 11.56 9.82 5.95
N HIS A 113 12.46 10.79 6.04
CA HIS A 113 13.20 11.30 4.89
C HIS A 113 14.18 10.23 4.44
N GLY A 114 13.85 9.53 3.37
CA GLY A 114 14.75 8.60 2.69
C GLY A 114 14.06 7.99 1.48
N SER A 115 14.78 7.98 0.35
CA SER A 115 14.49 7.22 -0.89
C SER A 115 13.35 7.65 -1.83
N GLN A 116 12.99 8.93 -1.90
CA GLN A 116 12.29 9.42 -3.10
C GLN A 116 13.32 9.76 -4.20
N ARG A 117 13.82 8.74 -4.91
CA ARG A 117 14.54 8.98 -6.18
C ARG A 117 13.50 9.13 -7.28
N LYS A 118 13.30 10.37 -7.72
CA LYS A 118 12.51 10.68 -8.92
C LYS A 118 13.32 10.26 -10.14
N VAL A 119 12.71 9.47 -11.03
CA VAL A 119 13.25 9.25 -12.37
C VAL A 119 12.65 10.33 -13.27
N GLY A 120 13.52 11.07 -13.96
CA GLY A 120 13.16 12.07 -14.96
C GLY A 120 13.34 11.55 -16.37
#